data_AF-A0A0G0X996-F1
#
_entry.id   AF-A0A0G0X996-F1
#
_cell.length_a   1.000
_cell.length_b   1.000
_cell.length_c   1.000
_cell.angle_alpha   90.00
_cell.angle_beta   90.00
_cell.angle_gamma   90.00
#
_symmetry.space_group_name_H-M   'P 1'
#
loop_
_entity.id
_entity.type
_entity.pdbx_description
1 polymer ?
#
loop_
_entity_poly.entity_id
_entity_poly.type
_entity_poly.pdbx_seq_one_letter_code
_entity_poly.pdbx_strand_id
1 'polypeptide(L)' 'METRTVGQNAKHLKLKLKQDEQIFDTIYFGGGEFYSKLPLGIKIDVAYQIDENIWNGRKCLQLKVKDIKKD' A
#
# COMPACT_ATOMS: atom_id res chain seq x y z
N MET A 1 0.78 5.89 10.78
CA MET A 1 0.62 5.61 9.34
C MET A 1 2.01 5.40 8.79
N GLU A 2 2.24 4.30 8.08
CA GLU A 2 3.56 3.92 7.57
C GLU A 2 3.50 3.91 6.04
N THR A 3 4.48 4.54 5.40
CA THR A 3 4.67 4.54 3.96
C THR A 3 6.13 4.18 3.72
N ARG A 4 6.40 3.16 2.90
CA ARG A 4 7.77 2.78 2.53
C ARG A 4 7.83 2.11 1.19
N THR A 5 8.98 2.20 0.53
CA THR A 5 9.26 1.43 -0.68
C THR A 5 9.86 0.07 -0.35
N VAL A 6 9.52 -0.96 -1.12
CA VAL A 6 10.01 -2.34 -0.98
C VAL A 6 10.35 -2.95 -2.34
N GLY A 7 11.00 -4.11 -2.32
CA GLY A 7 11.45 -4.80 -3.52
C GLY A 7 12.76 -4.25 -4.07
N GLN A 8 13.28 -4.90 -5.12
CA GLN A 8 14.50 -4.46 -5.79
C GLN A 8 14.33 -3.03 -6.31
N ASN A 9 15.33 -2.18 -6.07
CA ASN A 9 15.36 -0.78 -6.48
C ASN A 9 14.14 0.04 -6.02
N ALA A 10 13.58 -0.26 -4.84
CA ALA A 10 12.45 0.47 -4.27
C ALA A 10 11.20 0.51 -5.18
N LYS A 11 11.05 -0.48 -6.06
CA LYS A 11 10.04 -0.50 -7.14
C LYS A 11 8.59 -0.54 -6.65
N HIS A 12 8.32 -1.02 -5.45
CA HIS A 12 6.96 -1.22 -4.95
C HIS A 12 6.69 -0.34 -3.73
N LEU A 13 5.44 0.05 -3.55
CA LEU A 13 5.02 0.89 -2.43
C LEU A 13 4.19 0.08 -1.45
N LYS A 14 4.62 0.05 -0.18
CA LYS A 14 3.88 -0.55 0.93
C LYS A 14 3.30 0.57 1.78
N LEU A 15 2.00 0.49 2.07
CA LEU A 15 1.28 1.49 2.87
C LEU A 15 0.51 0.80 3.99
N LYS A 16 0.31 1.53 5.08
CA LYS A 16 -0.74 1.26 6.07
C LYS A 16 -1.82 2.32 5.95
N LEU A 17 -2.96 1.94 5.39
CA LEU A 17 -4.11 2.84 5.22
C LEU A 17 -5.05 2.69 6.42
N LYS A 18 -5.53 3.82 6.95
CA LYS A 18 -6.56 3.84 8.01
C LYS A 18 -7.88 4.26 7.37
N GLN A 19 -8.93 3.48 7.60
CA GLN A 19 -10.31 3.86 7.32
C GLN A 19 -11.12 3.57 8.59
N ASP A 20 -11.80 4.60 9.09
CA ASP A 20 -12.42 4.59 10.41
C ASP A 20 -11.42 4.12 11.47
N GLU A 21 -11.72 3.10 12.28
CA GLU A 21 -10.77 2.56 13.28
C GLU A 21 -9.94 1.37 12.78
N GLN A 22 -10.05 1.00 11.50
CA GLN A 22 -9.35 -0.14 10.94
C GLN A 22 -8.10 0.27 10.15
N ILE A 23 -7.03 -0.50 10.31
CA ILE A 23 -5.78 -0.36 9.56
C ILE A 23 -5.63 -1.54 8.61
N PHE A 24 -5.38 -1.24 7.34
CA PHE A 24 -5.16 -2.21 6.28
C PHE A 24 -3.71 -2.19 5.84
N ASP A 25 -3.09 -3.38 5.77
CA ASP A 25 -1.82 -3.55 5.07
C ASP A 25 -2.08 -3.54 3.57
N THR A 26 -1.34 -2.71 2.83
CA THR A 26 -1.51 -2.61 1.38
C THR A 26 -0.17 -2.68 0.63
N ILE A 27 -0.25 -3.12 -0.62
CA ILE A 27 0.87 -3.14 -1.55
C ILE A 27 0.42 -2.57 -2.89
N TYR A 28 1.22 -1.68 -3.46
CA TYR A 28 1.10 -1.21 -4.83
C TYR A 28 2.34 -1.64 -5.63
N PHE A 29 2.21 -2.74 -6.36
CA PHE A 29 3.28 -3.25 -7.20
C PHE A 29 3.57 -2.29 -8.34
N GLY A 30 4.78 -1.74 -8.36
CA GLY A 30 5.23 -0.75 -9.35
C GLY A 30 5.03 0.70 -8.91
N GLY A 31 4.31 0.93 -7.81
CA GLY A 31 3.99 2.26 -7.31
C GLY A 31 5.11 2.97 -6.56
N GLY A 32 6.37 2.52 -6.63
CA GLY A 32 7.48 3.11 -5.87
C GLY A 32 7.64 4.62 -6.09
N GLU A 33 7.38 5.10 -7.31
CA GLU A 33 7.41 6.52 -7.66
C GLU A 33 6.35 7.38 -6.96
N PHE A 34 5.31 6.77 -6.40
CA PHE A 34 4.27 7.47 -5.65
C PHE A 34 4.70 7.78 -4.20
N TYR A 35 5.81 7.23 -3.72
CA TYR A 35 6.30 7.45 -2.36
C TYR A 35 6.41 8.95 -2.02
N SER A 36 7.07 9.73 -2.86
CA SER A 36 7.22 11.18 -2.67
C SER A 36 5.93 11.95 -2.91
N LYS A 37 4.96 11.36 -3.61
CA LYS A 37 3.67 11.97 -3.94
C LYS A 37 2.64 11.78 -2.83
N LEU A 38 2.88 10.90 -1.85
CA LEU A 38 1.91 10.52 -0.82
C LEU A 38 2.44 10.84 0.58
N PRO A 39 2.51 12.13 0.98
CA PRO A 39 2.92 12.50 2.33
C PRO A 39 1.97 11.92 3.38
N LEU A 40 2.47 11.73 4.60
CA LEU A 40 1.67 11.18 5.70
C LEU A 40 0.46 12.07 6.01
N GLY A 41 -0.68 11.45 6.29
CA GLY A 41 -1.91 12.14 6.73
C GLY A 41 -2.81 12.64 5.60
N ILE A 42 -2.44 12.46 4.33
CA ILE A 42 -3.36 12.75 3.22
C ILE A 42 -4.48 11.72 3.15
N LYS A 43 -5.65 12.17 2.68
CA LYS A 43 -6.72 11.29 2.22
C LYS A 43 -6.48 10.91 0.77
N ILE A 44 -6.75 9.66 0.45
CA ILE A 44 -6.66 9.11 -0.89
C ILE A 44 -7.79 8.12 -1.12
N ASP A 45 -8.24 8.06 -2.37
CA ASP A 45 -9.07 6.98 -2.88
C ASP A 45 -8.15 5.90 -3.48
N VAL A 46 -8.48 4.63 -3.23
CA VAL A 46 -7.71 3.50 -3.75
C VAL A 46 -8.63 2.48 -4.42
N ALA A 47 -8.29 2.07 -5.64
CA ALA A 47 -8.88 0.90 -6.27
C ALA A 47 -8.02 -0.33 -5.93
N TYR A 48 -8.62 -1.38 -5.36
CA TYR A 48 -7.87 -2.53 -4.85
C TYR A 48 -8.57 -3.87 -5.05
N GLN A 49 -7.80 -4.94 -4.88
CA GLN A 49 -8.28 -6.30 -4.71
C GLN A 49 -7.80 -6.82 -3.35
N ILE A 50 -8.59 -7.68 -2.70
CA ILE A 50 -8.11 -8.43 -1.54
C ILE A 50 -7.18 -9.53 -2.06
N ASP A 51 -5.99 -9.60 -1.49
CA ASP A 51 -4.93 -10.52 -1.89
C ASP A 51 -4.38 -11.23 -0.67
N GLU A 52 -3.96 -12.47 -0.87
CA GLU A 52 -3.33 -13.26 0.18
C GLU A 52 -1.82 -13.20 0.02
N ASN A 53 -1.16 -12.48 0.92
CA ASN A 53 0.28 -12.30 0.91
C ASN A 53 0.95 -13.48 1.60
N ILE A 54 1.78 -14.21 0.86
CA ILE A 54 2.66 -15.25 1.42
C ILE A 54 4.09 -14.74 1.37
N TRP A 55 4.65 -14.36 2.52
CA TRP A 55 6.02 -13.88 2.64
C TRP A 55 6.73 -14.57 3.80
N ASN A 56 7.90 -15.17 3.52
CA ASN A 56 8.69 -15.91 4.51
C ASN A 56 7.87 -16.95 5.30
N GLY A 57 7.03 -17.72 4.59
CA GLY A 57 6.16 -18.74 5.20
C GLY A 57 4.96 -18.20 5.99
N ARG A 58 4.79 -16.88 6.11
CA ARG A 58 3.64 -16.26 6.77
C ARG A 58 2.60 -15.86 5.73
N LYS A 59 1.34 -16.18 6.03
CA LYS A 59 0.17 -15.84 5.22
C LYS A 59 -0.62 -14.72 5.92
N CYS A 60 -0.90 -13.63 5.23
CA CYS A 60 -1.80 -12.58 5.73
C CYS A 60 -2.63 -11.98 4.59
N LEU A 61 -3.82 -11.47 4.92
CA LEU A 61 -4.59 -10.68 3.97
C LEU A 61 -3.95 -9.30 3.79
N GLN A 62 -3.89 -8.81 2.56
CA GLN A 62 -3.46 -7.45 2.22
C GLN A 62 -4.36 -6.89 1.12
N LEU A 63 -4.43 -5.56 1.01
CA LEU A 63 -5.04 -4.90 -0.13
C LEU A 63 -3.99 -4.71 -1.22
N LYS A 64 -4.21 -5.31 -2.39
CA LYS A 64 -3.39 -5.11 -3.58
C LYS A 64 -3.96 -3.97 -4.40
N VAL A 65 -3.30 -2.82 -4.31
CA VAL A 65 -3.69 -1.58 -4.99
C VAL A 65 -3.45 -1.72 -6.50
N LYS A 66 -4.41 -1.23 -7.28
CA LYS A 66 -4.36 -1.11 -8.74
C LYS A 66 -4.16 0.32 -9.18
N ASP A 67 -4.78 1.25 -8.46
CA ASP A 67 -4.69 2.67 -8.74
C ASP A 67 -4.92 3.50 -7.47
N ILE A 68 -4.40 4.73 -7.47
CA ILE A 68 -4.53 5.70 -6.39
C ILE A 68 -4.97 7.04 -6.98
N LYS A 69 -6.06 7.59 -6.45
CA LYS A 69 -6.50 8.95 -6.75
C LYS A 69 -6.35 9.81 -5.50
N LYS A 70 -5.79 11.01 -5.69
CA LYS A 70 -5.79 12.04 -4.64
C LYS A 70 -7.09 12.82 -4.71
N ASP A 71 -7.60 13.18 -3.55
CA ASP A 71 -8.60 14.25 -3.44
C ASP A 71 -7.98 15.62 -3.78
#